data_AF-A0A026W6Z1-F1
#
_entry.id   AF-A0A026W6Z1-F1
#
_cell.length_a   1.000
_cell.length_b   1.000
_cell.length_c   1.000
_cell.angle_alpha   90.00
_cell.angle_beta   90.00
_cell.angle_gamma   90.00
#
_symmetry.space_group_name_H-M   'P 1'
#
loop_
_entity.id
_entity.type
_entity.pdbx_description
1 polymer ?
#
loop_
_entity_poly.entity_id
_entity_poly.type
_entity_poly.pdbx_seq_one_letter_code
_entity_poly.pdbx_strand_id
1 'polypeptide(L)' 'MSNSVKLTLEQRANIKLCAKLNMTSRDTCKLMQQVHGIDLAVEDKTVSNWYTVFNKNQQNIL' A
#
# COMPACT_ATOMS: atom_id res chain seq x y z
N MET A 1 -19.06 9.13 -6.55
CA MET A 1 -19.08 8.16 -5.43
C MET A 1 -17.77 7.39 -5.49
N SER A 2 -16.88 7.55 -4.51
CA SER A 2 -15.61 6.80 -4.45
C SER A 2 -15.92 5.39 -3.95
N ASN A 3 -15.93 4.43 -4.86
CA ASN A 3 -15.95 3.01 -4.50
C ASN A 3 -14.61 2.72 -3.81
N SER A 4 -14.61 2.71 -2.48
CA SER A 4 -13.43 2.30 -1.71
C SER A 4 -13.25 0.79 -1.92
N VAL A 5 -12.50 0.42 -2.96
CA VAL A 5 -12.15 -0.97 -3.24
C VAL A 5 -11.40 -1.48 -2.01
N LYS A 6 -12.05 -2.39 -1.27
CA LYS A 6 -11.49 -2.94 -0.05
C LYS A 6 -10.31 -3.82 -0.44
N LEU A 7 -9.10 -3.36 -0.12
CA LEU A 7 -7.86 -4.10 -0.42
C LEU A 7 -7.92 -5.52 0.13
N THR A 8 -7.50 -6.48 -0.70
CA THR A 8 -7.34 -7.88 -0.30
C THR A 8 -6.21 -8.03 0.71
N LEU A 9 -6.16 -9.17 1.41
CA LEU A 9 -5.08 -9.48 2.36
C LEU A 9 -3.72 -9.45 1.67
N GLU A 10 -3.63 -10.05 0.48
CA GLU A 10 -2.42 -10.11 -0.33
C GLU A 10 -1.94 -8.70 -0.73
N GLN A 11 -2.85 -7.84 -1.19
CA GLN A 11 -2.50 -6.46 -1.55
C GLN A 11 -1.94 -5.69 -0.36
N ARG A 12 -2.51 -5.86 0.84
CA ARG A 12 -2.00 -5.22 2.06
C ARG A 12 -0.64 -5.77 2.46
N ALA A 13 -0.40 -7.07 2.30
CA ALA A 13 0.89 -7.70 2.57
C ALA A 13 1.97 -7.16 1.63
N ASN A 14 1.68 -7.01 0.34
CA ASN A 14 2.61 -6.45 -0.64
C ASN A 14 2.93 -4.99 -0.34
N ILE A 15 1.94 -4.17 0.02
CA ILE A 15 2.16 -2.77 0.42
C ILE A 15 3.07 -2.71 1.66
N LYS A 16 2.84 -3.57 2.66
CA LYS A 16 3.68 -3.64 3.87
C LYS A 16 5.11 -4.08 3.55
N LEU A 17 5.29 -5.03 2.64
CA LEU A 17 6.60 -5.46 2.16
C LEU A 17 7.35 -4.30 1.48
N CYS A 18 6.69 -3.59 0.55
CA CYS A 18 7.28 -2.45 -0.14
C CYS A 18 7.70 -1.33 0.83
N ALA A 19 6.89 -1.06 1.85
CA ALA A 19 7.23 -0.10 2.91
C ALA A 19 8.51 -0.52 3.66
N LYS A 20 8.65 -1.80 4.01
CA LYS A 20 9.86 -2.33 4.66
C LYS A 20 11.10 -2.29 3.77
N LEU A 21 10.92 -2.31 2.46
CA LEU A 21 11.99 -2.16 1.47
C LEU A 21 12.33 -0.68 1.19
N ASN A 22 11.73 0.27 1.93
CA ASN A 22 11.89 1.70 1.74
C ASN A 22 11.52 2.20 0.33
N MET A 23 10.61 1.51 -0.35
CA MET A 23 10.05 1.99 -1.61
C MET A 23 9.19 3.24 -1.36
N THR A 24 9.05 4.10 -2.36
CA THR A 24 8.10 5.21 -2.26
C THR A 24 6.66 4.71 -2.46
N SER A 25 5.66 5.46 -1.97
CA SER A 25 4.25 5.12 -2.20
C SER A 25 3.91 5.08 -3.70
N ARG A 26 4.51 5.99 -4.47
CA ARG A 26 4.35 6.09 -5.93
C ARG A 26 4.89 4.85 -6.65
N ASP A 27 6.10 4.41 -6.29
CA ASP A 27 6.70 3.22 -6.92
C ASP A 27 5.94 1.95 -6.53
N THR A 28 5.46 1.90 -5.29
CA THR A 28 4.58 0.82 -4.81
C THR A 28 3.26 0.80 -5.58
N CYS A 29 2.63 1.95 -5.82
CA CYS A 29 1.41 2.05 -6.62
C CYS A 29 1.60 1.48 -8.04
N LYS A 30 2.71 1.85 -8.71
CA LYS A 30 3.07 1.29 -10.03
C LYS A 30 3.32 -0.22 -9.99
N LEU A 31 4.04 -0.71 -8.97
CA LEU A 31 4.27 -2.14 -8.81
C LEU A 31 2.95 -2.89 -8.58
N MET A 32 2.05 -2.33 -7.78
CA MET A 32 0.72 -2.91 -7.55
C MET A 32 -0.12 -2.98 -8.83
N GLN A 33 -0.04 -1.96 -9.70
CA GLN A 33 -0.66 -1.99 -11.04
C GLN A 33 -0.10 -3.12 -11.91
N GLN A 34 1.21 -3.37 -11.85
CA GLN A 34 1.87 -4.42 -12.63
C GLN A 34 1.51 -5.82 -12.12
N VAL A 35 1.37 -6.02 -10.81
CA VAL A 35 1.09 -7.32 -10.21
C VAL A 35 -0.39 -7.69 -10.28
N HIS A 36 -1.28 -6.73 -9.99
CA HIS A 36 -2.73 -6.99 -9.83
C HIS A 36 -3.57 -6.54 -11.03
N GLY A 37 -2.97 -5.85 -12.01
CA GLY A 37 -3.68 -5.21 -13.12
C GLY A 37 -4.19 -3.81 -12.76
N ILE A 38 -4.36 -2.97 -13.79
CA ILE A 38 -4.75 -1.55 -13.64
C ILE A 38 -6.12 -1.40 -12.97
N ASP A 39 -7.07 -2.29 -13.27
CA ASP A 39 -8.45 -2.20 -12.76
C ASP A 39 -8.57 -2.55 -11.27
N LEU A 40 -7.59 -3.28 -10.73
CA LEU A 40 -7.50 -3.66 -9.31
C LEU A 40 -6.42 -2.87 -8.58
N ALA A 41 -5.85 -1.86 -9.24
CA ALA A 41 -4.74 -1.09 -8.72
C ALA A 41 -5.13 -0.18 -7.56
N VAL A 42 -4.24 -0.11 -6.59
CA VAL A 42 -4.40 0.70 -5.40
C VAL A 42 -3.97 2.13 -5.68
N GLU A 43 -4.82 3.11 -5.40
CA GLU A 43 -4.44 4.52 -5.52
C GLU A 43 -3.25 4.88 -4.62
N ASP A 44 -2.38 5.77 -5.09
CA ASP A 44 -1.20 6.25 -4.34
C ASP A 44 -1.57 6.82 -2.96
N LYS A 45 -2.69 7.56 -2.88
CA LYS A 45 -3.23 8.07 -1.61
C LYS A 45 -3.51 6.95 -0.60
N THR A 46 -4.06 5.82 -1.07
CA THR A 46 -4.34 4.65 -0.24
C THR A 46 -3.04 4.02 0.25
N VAL A 47 -2.05 3.85 -0.63
CA VAL A 47 -0.71 3.34 -0.26
C VAL A 47 -0.05 4.24 0.80
N SER A 48 -0.06 5.55 0.60
CA SER A 48 0.51 6.54 1.53
C SER A 48 -0.15 6.50 2.91
N ASN A 49 -1.48 6.31 2.98
CA ASN A 49 -2.19 6.15 4.25
C ASN A 49 -1.72 4.90 4.99
N TRP A 50 -1.55 3.78 4.29
CA TRP A 50 -1.05 2.54 4.88
C TRP A 50 0.39 2.67 5.38
N TYR A 51 1.26 3.35 4.63
CA TYR A 51 2.62 3.65 5.06
C TYR A 51 2.64 4.43 6.38
N THR A 52 1.78 5.45 6.50
CA THR A 52 1.63 6.22 7.74
C THR A 52 1.20 5.34 8.91
N VAL A 53 0.25 4.43 8.70
CA VAL A 53 -0.20 3.47 9.74
C VAL A 53 0.92 2.52 10.14
N PHE A 54 1.70 1.99 9.19
CA PHE A 54 2.82 1.11 9.48
C PHE A 54 3.92 1.80 10.28
N ASN A 55 4.28 3.04 9.90
CA ASN A 55 5.32 3.80 10.60
C ASN A 55 4.88 4.21 12.02
N LYS A 56 3.60 4.56 12.22
CA LYS A 56 3.05 4.80 13.56
C LYS A 56 3.07 3.55 14.44
N ASN A 57 2.78 2.38 13.86
CA ASN A 57 2.81 1.12 14.59
C ASN A 57 4.24 0.62 14.87
N GLN A 58 5.25 1.05 14.12
CA GLN A 58 6.66 0.80 14.47
C GLN A 58 7.12 1.60 15.70
N GLN A 59 6.56 2.79 15.94
CA GLN A 59 6.87 3.59 17.13
C GLN A 59 6.29 3.00 18.43
N ASN A 60 5.36 2.05 18.35
CA ASN A 60 4.77 1.36 19.50
C ASN A 60 5.50 0.05 19.89
N ILE A 61 6.67 -0.23 19.30
CA ILE A 61 7.50 -1.41 19.61
C ILE A 61 8.83 -0.98 20.27
N LEU A 62 8.85 0.20 20.92
CA LEU A 62 9.97 0.66 21.75
C LEU A 62 9.49 0.95 23.18
#